data_AF-A0A5P8LUF5-F1
#
_entry.id   AF-A0A5P8LUF5-F1
#
_cell.length_a   1.000
_cell.length_b   1.000
_cell.length_c   1.000
_cell.angle_alpha   90.00
_cell.angle_beta   90.00
_cell.angle_gamma   90.00
#
_symmetry.space_group_name_H-M   'P 1'
#
loop_
_entity.id
_entity.type
_entity.pdbx_description
1 polymer ?
#
loop_
_entity_poly.entity_id
_entity_poly.type
_entity_poly.pdbx_seq_one_letter_code
_entity_poly.pdbx_strand_id
1 'polypeptide(L)'
;MTLPAERRPVNGPDDTEPPSNDPTISCRRCGREWDLGEELDAVGNQAFEQFALDHRHHTGHFPDGVATWRVECRHCPETVERIEEGGAKRWAHTHVRHTNHAVTIHGTDGTERVLEP
;
A
#
# COMPACT_ATOMS: atom_id res chain seq x y z
N MET A 1 -47.00 -2.45 45.13
CA MET A 1 -45.93 -1.69 44.46
C MET A 1 -44.79 -2.64 44.18
N THR A 2 -44.48 -2.97 42.92
CA THR A 2 -43.11 -3.23 42.42
C THR A 2 -43.13 -3.08 40.90
N LEU A 3 -42.24 -2.22 40.39
CA LEU A 3 -41.95 -1.88 38.98
C LEU A 3 -41.06 -2.96 38.30
N PRO A 4 -40.79 -2.91 36.98
CA PRO A 4 -40.55 -4.08 36.13
C PRO A 4 -39.09 -4.58 36.14
N ALA A 5 -38.89 -5.81 35.67
CA ALA A 5 -37.57 -6.37 35.41
C ALA A 5 -36.92 -5.67 34.19
N GLU A 6 -35.87 -4.90 34.45
CA GLU A 6 -35.04 -4.29 33.43
C GLU A 6 -34.29 -5.37 32.63
N ARG A 7 -34.55 -5.43 31.32
CA ARG A 7 -33.74 -6.22 30.39
C ARG A 7 -32.41 -5.50 30.19
N ARG A 8 -31.30 -6.11 30.65
CA ARG A 8 -29.94 -5.67 30.31
C ARG A 8 -29.70 -5.88 28.80
N PRO A 9 -29.12 -4.92 28.06
CA PRO A 9 -28.69 -5.15 26.70
C PRO A 9 -27.50 -6.12 26.71
N VAL A 10 -27.57 -7.16 25.86
CA VAL A 10 -26.43 -8.02 25.57
C VAL A 10 -25.56 -7.25 24.58
N ASN A 11 -24.48 -6.62 25.06
CA ASN A 11 -23.37 -6.26 24.17
C ASN A 11 -22.55 -7.53 24.00
N GLY A 12 -22.91 -8.33 22.99
CA GLY A 12 -22.00 -9.35 22.47
C GLY A 12 -20.75 -8.66 21.92
N PRO A 13 -19.57 -9.30 21.96
CA PRO A 13 -18.44 -8.78 21.21
C PRO A 13 -18.88 -8.68 19.75
N ASP A 14 -18.73 -7.48 19.20
CA ASP A 14 -18.83 -7.26 17.78
C ASP A 14 -17.66 -8.05 17.16
N ASP A 15 -17.92 -9.32 16.80
CA ASP A 15 -16.99 -10.21 16.08
C ASP A 15 -16.87 -9.76 14.61
N THR A 16 -16.79 -8.45 14.37
CA THR A 16 -16.36 -7.92 13.08
C THR A 16 -14.85 -7.92 13.12
N GLU A 17 -14.25 -9.01 12.63
CA GLU A 17 -12.84 -9.04 12.28
C GLU A 17 -12.53 -7.77 11.45
N PRO A 18 -11.48 -7.00 11.79
CA PRO A 18 -11.17 -5.79 11.05
C PRO A 18 -11.06 -6.13 9.56
N PRO A 19 -11.56 -5.27 8.66
CA PRO A 19 -11.47 -5.55 7.23
C PRO A 19 -10.01 -5.80 6.86
N SER A 20 -9.73 -6.94 6.23
CA SER A 20 -8.40 -7.18 5.70
C SER A 20 -8.09 -6.10 4.65
N ASN A 21 -6.87 -5.55 4.69
CA ASN A 21 -6.37 -4.61 3.69
C ASN A 21 -5.73 -5.35 2.50
N ASP A 22 -5.99 -6.65 2.36
CA ASP A 22 -5.40 -7.45 1.30
C ASP A 22 -6.02 -7.06 -0.06
N PRO A 23 -5.18 -6.87 -1.09
CA PRO A 23 -5.65 -6.48 -2.41
C PRO A 23 -6.42 -7.62 -3.07
N THR A 24 -7.64 -7.34 -3.53
CA THR A 24 -8.45 -8.25 -4.33
C THR A 24 -8.17 -8.07 -5.83
N ILE A 25 -7.92 -9.17 -6.56
CA ILE A 25 -7.75 -9.16 -8.02
C ILE A 25 -8.92 -9.88 -8.69
N SER A 26 -9.44 -9.32 -9.79
CA SER A 26 -10.51 -9.92 -10.61
C SER A 26 -10.04 -10.34 -12.00
N CYS A 27 -10.47 -11.52 -12.46
CA CYS A 27 -10.21 -11.98 -13.83
C CYS A 27 -11.32 -11.52 -14.77
N ARG A 28 -11.02 -10.59 -15.69
CA ARG A 28 -11.98 -10.07 -16.67
C ARG A 28 -12.56 -11.12 -17.64
N ARG A 29 -11.95 -12.30 -17.74
CA ARG A 29 -12.39 -13.38 -18.64
C ARG A 29 -13.41 -14.32 -18.01
N CYS A 30 -13.34 -14.53 -16.71
CA CYS A 30 -14.22 -15.47 -16.00
C CYS A 30 -14.97 -14.85 -14.80
N GLY A 31 -14.71 -13.58 -14.50
CA GLY A 31 -15.38 -12.82 -13.44
C GLY A 31 -15.09 -13.29 -12.02
N ARG A 32 -14.07 -14.14 -11.84
CA ARG A 32 -13.68 -14.62 -10.51
C ARG A 32 -12.77 -13.60 -9.84
N GLU A 33 -12.95 -13.48 -8.53
CA GLU A 33 -12.18 -12.61 -7.65
C GLU A 33 -11.42 -13.49 -6.66
N TRP A 34 -10.20 -13.06 -6.31
CA TRP A 34 -9.36 -13.72 -5.32
C TRP A 34 -8.76 -12.67 -4.39
N ASP A 35 -8.81 -12.96 -3.10
CA ASP A 35 -8.05 -12.27 -2.07
C ASP A 35 -6.61 -12.80 -2.10
N LEU A 36 -5.62 -11.93 -1.88
CA LEU A 36 -4.20 -12.28 -1.98
C LEU A 36 -3.51 -12.41 -0.61
N GLY A 37 -4.25 -12.43 0.51
CA GLY A 37 -3.66 -12.45 1.85
C GLY A 37 -2.69 -13.62 2.06
N GLU A 38 -3.06 -14.84 1.66
CA GLU A 38 -2.21 -16.03 1.83
C GLU A 38 -0.97 -15.99 0.92
N GLU A 39 -1.10 -15.50 -0.31
CA GLU A 39 0.00 -15.37 -1.26
C GLU A 39 0.98 -14.26 -0.86
N LEU A 40 0.48 -13.15 -0.30
CA LEU A 40 1.32 -12.08 0.22
C LEU A 40 2.08 -12.52 1.48
N ASP A 41 1.44 -13.30 2.35
CA ASP A 41 2.08 -13.92 3.51
C ASP A 41 3.16 -14.93 3.10
N ALA A 42 2.94 -15.67 2.00
CA ALA A 42 3.87 -16.71 1.54
C ALA A 42 5.12 -16.18 0.83
N VAL A 43 5.02 -15.07 0.08
CA VAL A 43 6.13 -14.56 -0.76
C VAL A 43 6.70 -13.24 -0.26
N GLY A 44 6.02 -12.58 0.68
CA GLY A 44 6.37 -11.27 1.22
C GLY A 44 6.17 -10.13 0.20
N ASN A 45 6.02 -8.91 0.72
CA ASN A 45 5.75 -7.70 -0.07
C ASN A 45 6.77 -7.42 -1.20
N GLN A 46 7.95 -8.02 -1.13
CA GLN A 46 9.00 -7.88 -2.15
C GLN A 46 8.67 -8.57 -3.48
N ALA A 47 8.06 -9.76 -3.47
CA ALA A 47 7.74 -10.45 -4.72
C ALA A 47 6.56 -9.81 -5.44
N PHE A 48 5.56 -9.34 -4.68
CA PHE A 48 4.46 -8.54 -5.22
C PHE A 48 4.95 -7.20 -5.76
N GLU A 49 5.86 -6.52 -5.06
CA GLU A 49 6.52 -5.29 -5.54
C GLU A 49 7.24 -5.54 -6.87
N GLN A 50 8.02 -6.62 -6.99
CA GLN A 50 8.68 -6.94 -8.25
C GLN A 50 7.69 -7.26 -9.37
N PHE A 51 6.63 -8.02 -9.10
CA PHE A 51 5.59 -8.30 -10.10
C PHE A 51 4.91 -7.02 -10.59
N ALA A 52 4.53 -6.11 -9.70
CA ALA A 52 3.87 -4.87 -10.09
C ALA A 52 4.78 -3.94 -10.91
N LEU A 53 6.05 -3.83 -10.50
CA LEU A 53 7.06 -3.05 -11.24
C LEU A 53 7.34 -3.65 -12.62
N ASP A 54 7.46 -4.97 -12.71
CA ASP A 54 7.66 -5.69 -13.97
C ASP A 54 6.44 -5.54 -14.90
N HIS A 55 5.23 -5.68 -14.35
CA HIS A 55 3.99 -5.48 -15.10
C HIS A 55 3.92 -4.07 -15.68
N ARG A 56 4.18 -3.02 -14.87
CA ARG A 56 4.26 -1.63 -15.36
C ARG A 56 5.28 -1.49 -16.48
N HIS A 57 6.46 -2.08 -16.33
CA HIS A 57 7.50 -1.97 -17.33
C HIS A 57 7.07 -2.59 -18.68
N HIS A 58 6.37 -3.73 -18.63
CA HIS A 58 5.90 -4.44 -19.81
C HIS A 58 4.60 -3.89 -20.42
N THR A 59 3.69 -3.34 -19.61
CA THR A 59 2.33 -2.95 -20.04
C THR A 59 2.07 -1.45 -19.98
N GLY A 60 2.98 -0.67 -19.39
CA GLY A 60 2.88 0.79 -19.21
C GLY A 60 1.94 1.25 -18.10
N HIS A 61 1.31 0.33 -17.37
CA HIS A 61 0.40 0.63 -16.25
C HIS A 61 0.58 -0.37 -15.12
N PHE A 62 0.25 0.03 -13.89
CA PHE A 62 0.18 -0.92 -12.78
C PHE A 62 -1.07 -1.81 -12.91
N PRO A 63 -1.07 -3.01 -12.31
CA PRO A 63 -2.28 -3.80 -12.13
C PRO A 63 -3.39 -2.99 -11.44
N ASP A 64 -4.64 -3.27 -11.78
CA ASP A 64 -5.81 -2.59 -11.20
C ASP A 64 -5.77 -2.68 -9.66
N GLY A 65 -6.02 -1.57 -8.97
CA GLY A 65 -5.99 -1.49 -7.51
C GLY A 65 -4.60 -1.28 -6.89
N VAL A 66 -3.52 -1.30 -7.70
CA VAL A 66 -2.16 -1.02 -7.21
C VAL A 66 -1.82 0.45 -7.39
N ALA A 67 -1.64 1.16 -6.26
CA ALA A 67 -1.06 2.49 -6.21
C ALA A 67 0.37 2.41 -5.66
N THR A 68 1.28 3.24 -6.17
CA THR A 68 2.67 3.26 -5.72
C THR A 68 3.07 4.60 -5.11
N TRP A 69 3.98 4.52 -4.14
CA TRP A 69 4.76 5.64 -3.67
C TRP A 69 5.81 5.97 -4.72
N ARG A 70 5.81 7.22 -5.16
CA ARG A 70 6.78 7.71 -6.13
C ARG A 70 7.79 8.63 -5.45
N VAL A 71 9.06 8.45 -5.75
CA VAL A 71 10.15 9.24 -5.19
C VAL A 71 10.96 9.85 -6.32
N GLU A 72 11.16 11.16 -6.25
CA GLU A 72 11.84 11.95 -7.26
C GLU A 72 12.93 12.80 -6.63
N CYS A 73 14.15 12.68 -7.15
CA CYS A 73 15.21 13.61 -6.81
C CYS A 73 15.02 14.90 -7.63
N ARG A 74 15.11 16.07 -6.99
CA ARG A 74 14.93 17.36 -7.69
C ARG A 74 16.11 17.75 -8.58
N HIS A 75 17.21 17.00 -8.51
CA HIS A 75 18.48 17.30 -9.18
C HIS A 75 18.94 16.17 -10.11
N CYS A 76 18.43 14.95 -9.93
CA CYS A 76 18.77 13.80 -10.76
C CYS A 76 17.56 13.41 -11.63
N PRO A 77 17.77 12.82 -12.82
CA PRO A 77 16.68 12.31 -13.65
C PRO A 77 16.02 11.04 -13.06
N GLU A 78 16.53 10.53 -11.94
CA GLU A 78 16.10 9.26 -11.34
C GLU A 78 14.75 9.41 -10.63
N THR A 79 13.84 8.47 -10.93
CA THR A 79 12.56 8.30 -10.26
C THR A 79 12.44 6.85 -9.82
N VAL A 80 12.01 6.64 -8.58
CA VAL A 80 11.77 5.30 -8.03
C VAL A 80 10.31 5.18 -7.63
N GLU A 81 9.71 4.03 -7.95
CA GLU A 81 8.38 3.67 -7.48
C GLU A 81 8.46 2.48 -6.53
N ARG A 82 7.64 2.50 -5.48
CA ARG A 82 7.56 1.47 -4.44
C ARG A 82 6.11 1.20 -4.10
N ILE A 83 5.77 -0.05 -3.80
CA ILE A 83 4.42 -0.35 -3.29
C ILE A 83 4.29 0.15 -1.85
N GLU A 84 5.34 0.01 -1.05
CA GLU A 84 5.33 0.38 0.35
C GLU A 84 5.98 1.74 0.63
N GLU A 85 5.38 2.52 1.52
CA GLU A 85 5.93 3.79 2.00
C GLU A 85 7.35 3.62 2.58
N GLY A 86 7.58 2.54 3.30
CA GLY A 86 8.88 2.26 3.92
C GLY A 86 10.01 2.11 2.90
N GLY A 87 9.72 1.48 1.76
CA GLY A 87 10.67 1.37 0.64
C GLY A 87 11.01 2.73 0.07
N ALA A 88 10.00 3.57 -0.16
CA ALA A 88 10.16 4.93 -0.68
C ALA A 88 10.99 5.81 0.28
N LYS A 89 10.65 5.80 1.57
CA LYS A 89 11.38 6.56 2.61
C LYS A 89 12.84 6.12 2.72
N ARG A 90 13.13 4.82 2.74
CA ARG A 90 14.50 4.31 2.81
C ARG A 90 15.34 4.78 1.63
N TRP A 91 14.81 4.66 0.40
CA TRP A 91 15.51 5.15 -0.78
C TRP A 91 15.77 6.65 -0.68
N ALA A 92 14.77 7.45 -0.29
CA ALA A 92 14.90 8.90 -0.17
C ALA A 92 16.01 9.29 0.83
N HIS A 93 15.97 8.74 2.04
CA HIS A 93 16.99 9.02 3.07
C HIS A 93 18.40 8.61 2.62
N THR A 94 18.55 7.44 2.00
CA THR A 94 19.83 7.01 1.44
C THR A 94 20.32 7.97 0.36
N HIS A 95 19.46 8.35 -0.59
CA HIS A 95 19.81 9.24 -1.68
C HIS A 95 20.22 10.63 -1.17
N VAL A 96 19.41 11.25 -0.30
CA VAL A 96 19.71 12.54 0.33
C VAL A 96 21.06 12.50 1.03
N ARG A 97 21.33 11.47 1.85
CA ARG A 97 22.59 11.32 2.58
C ARG A 97 23.82 11.22 1.68
N HIS A 98 23.69 10.57 0.51
CA HIS A 98 24.82 10.34 -0.39
C HIS A 98 25.05 11.47 -1.40
N THR A 99 24.00 12.20 -1.75
CA THR A 99 24.03 13.20 -2.82
C THR A 99 23.88 14.63 -2.32
N ASN A 100 23.37 14.81 -1.11
CA ASN A 100 23.00 16.10 -0.56
C ASN A 100 21.97 16.84 -1.45
N HIS A 101 21.12 16.09 -2.15
CA HIS A 101 20.05 16.61 -3.00
C HIS A 101 18.70 16.54 -2.29
N ALA A 102 17.83 17.52 -2.55
CA ALA A 102 16.45 17.45 -2.08
C ALA A 102 15.65 16.39 -2.85
N VAL A 103 14.83 15.62 -2.12
CA VAL A 103 14.02 14.52 -2.66
C VAL A 103 12.55 14.74 -2.31
N THR A 104 11.67 14.50 -3.27
CA THR A 104 10.21 14.57 -3.10
C THR A 104 9.63 13.16 -3.07
N ILE A 105 8.80 12.87 -2.06
CA ILE A 105 8.04 11.62 -1.92
C ILE A 105 6.56 11.95 -2.15
N HIS A 106 5.96 11.28 -3.14
CA HIS A 106 4.53 11.30 -3.42
C HIS A 106 3.88 10.04 -2.87
N GLY A 107 2.86 10.22 -2.04
CA GLY A 107 2.03 9.16 -1.47
C GLY A 107 0.96 8.69 -2.43
N THR A 108 0.47 7.48 -2.17
CA THR A 108 -0.62 6.86 -2.93
C THR A 108 -1.96 7.60 -2.77
N ASP A 109 -2.09 8.36 -1.70
CA ASP A 109 -3.22 9.25 -1.36
C ASP A 109 -3.08 10.66 -1.96
N GLY A 110 -2.02 10.91 -2.73
CA GLY A 110 -1.70 12.23 -3.28
C GLY A 110 -0.97 13.16 -2.30
N THR A 111 -0.61 12.69 -1.09
CA THR A 111 0.21 13.48 -0.17
C THR A 111 1.61 13.68 -0.75
N GLU A 112 2.18 14.88 -0.59
CA GLU A 112 3.57 15.16 -0.97
C GLU A 112 4.40 15.50 0.26
N ARG A 113 5.64 14.99 0.32
CA ARG A 113 6.62 15.33 1.35
C ARG A 113 7.99 15.57 0.73
N VAL A 114 8.68 16.60 1.20
CA VAL A 114 10.02 16.95 0.72
C VAL A 114 11.03 16.65 1.82
N LEU A 115 12.10 15.94 1.48
CA LEU A 115 13.26 15.74 2.31
C LEU A 115 14.37 16.66 1.80
N GLU A 116 14.79 17.58 2.66
CA GLU A 116 15.96 18.43 2.43
C GLU A 116 17.24 17.70 2.87
N PRO A 117 18.42 18.13 2.37
CA PRO A 117 19.72 17.59 2.77
C PRO A 117 20.05 17.72 4.26
#